data_AF-A0A182T0Z1-F1
#
_entry.id   AF-A0A182T0Z1-F1
#
_cell.length_a   1.000
_cell.length_b   1.000
_cell.length_c   1.000
_cell.angle_alpha   90.00
_cell.angle_beta   90.00
_cell.angle_gamma   90.00
#
_symmetry.space_group_name_H-M   'P 1'
#
loop_
_entity.id
_entity.type
_entity.pdbx_description
1 polymer ?
#
loop_
_entity_poly.entity_id
_entity_poly.type
_entity_poly.pdbx_seq_one_letter_code
_entity_poly.pdbx_strand_id
1 'polypeptide(L)'
;ISSFRLINGFLSFFSESQLASVFSCQNILEQFIMVLLAAAELDSVDELIRREYVSYRFEYEEGFHLQKEKKESRWIVLKNVSSPRAKQSFLDLIHKLRRHEQALNTVLMYILEDFYASRINSNGYLFVLSELIPEPDDCSPQRLEPFKTLLSEVLQPHHWFLELDENDNIADQKYNALHVCLVVRTIARLARLMREHFHWYLYDSLRILLQSCGSTLNCINESTELALDMVANSQGLSNIEQLIHHNLDYISQQVTRCLRRKDHFRDGMNILEAVLRFVPYETSNVLESTVTPIIMNILDSYSQYGERNSIVCLRVLQIFIHSIKLRYEHIEANTADTCNEKASTNLTEQIERLQTLLQREIANESDDVEFKPDEVDEDMDQADIDEQAEHETETEVEENKDDEELLLPAHVKIVMRILTVNFKHLASTDDAERIISLCTLNEGIYVLQSYENQLLPLVHNIWFNFTERFSDRNPAVVSNAFDLLLTLGRLAKDFIRNRSLDDVLPKLYKFMIEHWNADASAHQVYKLQCKFLTSIDELVRNLNFNEQQLDSVLEVVRLYWEKCERRELKKRAAECMQRMRTINSLAVFLKCGCKVVLQ
;
A
#
# COMPACT_ATOMS: atom_id res chain seq x y z
N ILE A 1 -39.23 -2.73 14.07
CA ILE A 1 -38.74 -2.91 15.47
C ILE A 1 -39.72 -3.74 16.29
N SER A 2 -40.97 -3.32 16.46
CA SER A 2 -41.97 -4.03 17.29
C SER A 2 -42.14 -5.50 16.90
N SER A 3 -42.18 -5.81 15.60
CA SER A 3 -42.26 -7.18 15.08
C SER A 3 -41.06 -8.05 15.49
N PHE A 4 -39.82 -7.54 15.35
CA PHE A 4 -38.63 -8.27 15.81
C PHE A 4 -38.64 -8.53 17.31
N ARG A 5 -39.08 -7.55 18.12
CA ARG A 5 -39.21 -7.73 19.57
C ARG A 5 -40.24 -8.79 19.94
N LEU A 6 -41.35 -8.85 19.22
CA LEU A 6 -42.38 -9.87 19.41
C LEU A 6 -41.80 -11.27 19.12
N ILE A 7 -41.15 -11.46 17.97
CA ILE A 7 -40.50 -12.72 17.60
C ILE A 7 -39.43 -13.10 18.63
N ASN A 8 -38.64 -12.13 19.09
CA ASN A 8 -37.65 -12.34 20.15
C ASN A 8 -38.27 -12.81 21.46
N GLY A 9 -39.50 -12.37 21.77
CA GLY A 9 -40.27 -12.83 22.91
C GLY A 9 -40.67 -14.30 22.77
N PHE A 10 -41.18 -14.68 21.60
CA PHE A 10 -41.53 -16.07 21.30
C PHE A 10 -40.33 -17.02 21.33
N LEU A 11 -39.21 -16.64 20.70
CA LEU A 11 -37.98 -17.42 20.73
C LEU A 11 -37.50 -17.66 22.17
N SER A 12 -37.61 -16.65 23.06
CA SER A 12 -37.25 -16.84 24.47
C SER A 12 -38.28 -17.60 25.30
N PHE A 13 -39.53 -17.67 24.86
CA PHE A 13 -40.62 -18.30 25.61
C PHE A 13 -40.72 -19.79 25.34
N PHE A 14 -40.53 -20.20 24.10
CA PHE A 14 -40.66 -21.60 23.70
C PHE A 14 -39.45 -22.43 24.12
N SER A 15 -39.72 -23.66 24.56
CA SER A 15 -38.69 -24.70 24.71
C SER A 15 -38.20 -25.18 23.34
N GLU A 16 -37.05 -25.84 23.30
CA GLU A 16 -36.45 -26.33 22.05
C GLU A 16 -37.36 -27.29 21.28
N SER A 17 -38.04 -28.22 21.97
CA SER A 17 -39.00 -29.15 21.35
C SER A 17 -40.24 -28.44 20.81
N GLN A 18 -40.71 -27.39 21.47
CA GLN A 18 -41.81 -26.57 20.99
C GLN A 18 -41.41 -25.77 19.75
N LEU A 19 -40.21 -25.18 19.72
CA LEU A 19 -39.70 -24.48 18.53
C LEU A 19 -39.51 -25.43 17.35
N ALA A 20 -38.96 -26.63 17.58
CA ALA A 20 -38.85 -27.65 16.56
C ALA A 20 -40.23 -28.04 16.01
N SER A 21 -41.25 -28.18 16.87
CA SER A 21 -42.62 -28.42 16.43
C SER A 21 -43.20 -27.25 15.63
N VAL A 22 -42.90 -26.00 15.99
CA VAL A 22 -43.37 -24.82 15.24
C VAL A 22 -42.72 -24.76 13.87
N PHE A 23 -41.40 -24.96 13.77
CA PHE A 23 -40.67 -24.94 12.51
C PHE A 23 -40.89 -26.19 11.65
N SER A 24 -41.45 -27.28 12.20
CA SER A 24 -41.94 -28.40 11.38
C SER A 24 -43.12 -28.02 10.48
N CYS A 25 -43.83 -26.92 10.79
CA CYS A 25 -44.86 -26.38 9.92
C CYS A 25 -44.20 -25.54 8.80
N GLN A 26 -44.20 -26.09 7.58
CA GLN A 26 -43.56 -25.48 6.40
C GLN A 26 -43.99 -24.02 6.18
N ASN A 27 -45.29 -23.70 6.28
CA ASN A 27 -45.78 -22.34 6.09
C ASN A 27 -45.18 -21.33 7.10
N ILE A 28 -44.98 -21.76 8.36
CA ILE A 28 -44.40 -20.88 9.40
C ILE A 28 -42.91 -20.69 9.14
N LEU A 29 -42.21 -21.77 8.79
CA LEU A 29 -40.79 -21.73 8.45
C LEU A 29 -40.53 -20.81 7.24
N GLU A 30 -41.32 -20.97 6.18
CA GLU A 30 -41.27 -20.12 4.97
C GLU A 30 -41.48 -18.64 5.30
N GLN A 31 -42.53 -18.31 6.06
CA GLN A 31 -42.79 -16.92 6.46
C GLN A 31 -41.67 -16.35 7.33
N PHE A 32 -41.14 -17.16 8.25
CA PHE A 32 -40.03 -16.74 9.10
C PHE A 32 -38.77 -16.44 8.28
N ILE A 33 -38.43 -17.30 7.31
CA ILE A 33 -37.27 -17.12 6.45
C ILE A 33 -37.44 -15.93 5.51
N MET A 34 -38.62 -15.73 4.94
CA MET A 34 -38.93 -14.53 4.15
C MET A 34 -38.76 -13.24 4.96
N VAL A 35 -39.14 -13.23 6.25
CA VAL A 35 -38.91 -12.08 7.14
C VAL A 35 -37.42 -11.87 7.41
N LEU A 36 -36.65 -12.95 7.62
CA LEU A 36 -35.20 -12.87 7.80
C LEU A 36 -34.51 -12.31 6.54
N LEU A 37 -34.84 -12.83 5.36
CA LEU A 37 -34.26 -12.40 4.08
C LEU A 37 -34.66 -10.97 3.72
N ALA A 38 -35.92 -10.58 3.96
CA ALA A 38 -36.36 -9.20 3.77
C ALA A 38 -35.62 -8.23 4.71
N ALA A 39 -35.37 -8.63 5.96
CA ALA A 39 -34.58 -7.82 6.89
C ALA A 39 -33.08 -7.78 6.52
N ALA A 40 -32.57 -8.83 5.87
CA ALA A 40 -31.21 -8.99 5.40
C ALA A 40 -30.95 -8.44 4.00
N GLU A 41 -31.91 -7.76 3.36
CA GLU A 41 -31.70 -7.11 2.07
C GLU A 41 -30.61 -6.03 2.22
N LEU A 42 -29.56 -6.14 1.41
CA LEU A 42 -28.37 -5.27 1.48
C LEU A 42 -28.47 -4.13 0.47
N ASP A 43 -28.02 -2.96 0.90
CA ASP A 43 -27.92 -1.76 0.06
C ASP A 43 -26.53 -1.67 -0.60
N SER A 44 -26.46 -1.05 -1.78
CA SER A 44 -25.24 -0.95 -2.58
C SER A 44 -24.52 0.39 -2.35
N VAL A 45 -23.47 0.38 -1.54
CA VAL A 45 -22.72 1.60 -1.18
C VAL A 45 -21.55 1.87 -2.14
N ASP A 46 -21.17 3.13 -2.32
CA ASP A 46 -20.08 3.54 -3.22
C ASP A 46 -18.69 3.08 -2.74
N GLU A 47 -18.51 2.84 -1.43
CA GLU A 47 -17.26 2.30 -0.90
C GLU A 47 -16.93 0.89 -1.42
N LEU A 48 -17.91 0.13 -1.93
CA LEU A 48 -17.69 -1.22 -2.45
C LEU A 48 -16.79 -1.23 -3.70
N ILE A 49 -16.83 -0.17 -4.51
CA ILE A 49 -16.04 -0.04 -5.74
C ILE A 49 -14.80 0.83 -5.56
N ARG A 50 -14.51 1.27 -4.34
CA ARG A 50 -13.32 2.05 -4.05
C ARG A 50 -12.07 1.17 -4.23
N ARG A 51 -11.18 1.60 -5.12
CA ARG A 51 -9.93 0.89 -5.40
C ARG A 51 -8.72 1.50 -4.72
N GLU A 52 -7.79 0.64 -4.34
CA GLU A 52 -6.43 0.95 -3.93
C GLU A 52 -5.49 0.14 -4.80
N TYR A 53 -4.70 0.87 -5.59
CA TYR A 53 -3.75 0.28 -6.53
C TYR A 53 -2.40 -0.01 -5.88
N VAL A 54 -2.14 0.52 -4.68
CA VAL A 54 -0.89 0.34 -3.91
C VAL A 54 -1.13 -0.61 -2.74
N SER A 55 -0.32 -1.66 -2.64
CA SER A 55 -0.56 -2.80 -1.74
C SER A 55 -0.44 -2.50 -0.24
N TYR A 56 0.42 -1.55 0.16
CA TYR A 56 0.81 -1.34 1.56
C TYR A 56 0.27 -0.05 2.20
N ARG A 57 -0.68 0.66 1.57
CA ARG A 57 -1.14 1.99 2.05
C ARG A 57 -2.03 1.97 3.30
N PHE A 58 -2.06 0.88 4.04
CA PHE A 58 -2.46 0.93 5.44
C PHE A 58 -1.26 1.48 6.19
N GLU A 59 -1.32 2.75 6.62
CA GLU A 59 -0.34 3.29 7.57
C GLU A 59 -0.36 2.36 8.81
N TYR A 60 0.63 1.47 8.87
CA TYR A 60 0.91 0.62 10.01
C TYR A 60 1.65 1.51 11.01
N GLU A 61 0.97 1.98 12.07
CA GLU A 61 1.71 2.45 13.25
C GLU A 61 2.48 1.27 13.85
N GLU A 62 3.67 1.56 14.37
CA GLU A 62 4.65 0.63 14.96
C GLU A 62 4.01 -0.69 15.47
N GLY A 63 4.22 -1.79 14.72
CA GLY A 63 3.89 -3.14 15.18
C GLY A 63 2.77 -3.91 14.46
N PHE A 64 2.61 -3.81 13.13
CA PHE A 64 1.72 -4.69 12.34
C PHE A 64 0.27 -4.82 12.89
N HIS A 65 -0.25 -3.80 13.56
CA HIS A 65 -1.57 -3.84 14.18
C HIS A 65 -2.52 -2.82 13.55
N LEU A 66 -3.64 -3.32 13.03
CA LEU A 66 -4.74 -2.51 12.54
C LEU A 66 -5.42 -1.78 13.72
N GLN A 67 -5.14 -0.49 13.94
CA GLN A 67 -5.93 0.37 14.84
C GLN A 67 -7.20 0.92 14.15
N LYS A 68 -7.86 0.12 13.30
CA LYS A 68 -9.21 0.46 12.82
C LYS A 68 -10.20 -0.23 13.72
N GLU A 69 -11.21 0.49 14.20
CA GLU A 69 -12.28 -0.12 15.02
C GLU A 69 -12.71 -1.44 14.37
N LYS A 70 -12.75 -2.54 15.14
CA LYS A 70 -13.30 -3.86 14.76
C LYS A 70 -14.82 -3.79 14.48
N LYS A 71 -15.34 -2.64 14.04
CA LYS A 71 -16.69 -2.49 13.54
C LYS A 71 -16.70 -3.08 12.15
N GLU A 72 -17.44 -4.17 12.03
CA GLU A 72 -17.73 -4.85 10.78
C GLU A 72 -17.99 -3.83 9.67
N SER A 73 -17.26 -4.06 8.59
CA SER A 73 -17.21 -3.36 7.32
C SER A 73 -18.33 -2.35 7.02
N ARG A 74 -17.95 -1.08 6.83
CA ARG A 74 -18.83 0.06 6.48
C ARG A 74 -19.75 -0.17 5.29
N TRP A 75 -19.46 -1.17 4.46
CA TRP A 75 -20.19 -1.53 3.26
C TRP A 75 -21.31 -2.58 3.49
N ILE A 76 -21.48 -3.13 4.69
CA ILE A 76 -22.62 -4.00 5.02
C ILE A 76 -23.77 -3.15 5.58
N VAL A 77 -24.62 -2.66 4.68
CA VAL A 77 -25.75 -1.78 5.01
C VAL A 77 -27.06 -2.50 4.75
N LEU A 78 -27.91 -2.63 5.78
CA LEU A 78 -29.24 -3.23 5.65
C LEU A 78 -30.24 -2.20 5.11
N LYS A 79 -30.77 -2.45 3.91
CA LYS A 79 -31.70 -1.56 3.20
C LYS A 79 -32.98 -1.31 4.00
N ASN A 80 -33.59 -2.38 4.49
CA ASN A 80 -34.88 -2.34 5.18
C ASN A 80 -34.76 -2.08 6.70
N VAL A 81 -33.54 -2.07 7.23
CA VAL A 81 -33.26 -1.95 8.69
C VAL A 81 -32.23 -0.84 8.95
N SER A 82 -32.65 0.41 8.73
CA SER A 82 -31.74 1.56 8.75
C SER A 82 -31.41 2.08 10.16
N SER A 83 -32.33 1.94 11.13
CA SER A 83 -32.11 2.47 12.49
C SER A 83 -31.24 1.53 13.35
N PRO A 84 -30.29 2.04 14.17
CA PRO A 84 -29.39 1.21 14.96
C PRO A 84 -30.13 0.32 15.96
N ARG A 85 -31.22 0.82 16.55
CA ARG A 85 -32.09 0.05 17.45
C ARG A 85 -32.81 -1.10 16.72
N ALA A 86 -33.19 -0.89 15.46
CA ALA A 86 -33.79 -1.96 14.65
C ALA A 86 -32.76 -3.01 14.27
N LYS A 87 -31.56 -2.60 13.85
CA LYS A 87 -30.44 -3.51 13.55
C LYS A 87 -30.11 -4.36 14.76
N GLN A 88 -29.99 -3.76 15.94
CA GLN A 88 -29.77 -4.50 17.18
C GLN A 88 -30.91 -5.49 17.48
N SER A 89 -32.17 -5.07 17.36
CA SER A 89 -33.31 -5.97 17.60
C SER A 89 -33.37 -7.15 16.61
N PHE A 90 -32.95 -6.93 15.36
CA PHE A 90 -32.85 -7.96 14.34
C PHE A 90 -31.68 -8.92 14.61
N LEU A 91 -30.51 -8.39 14.97
CA LEU A 91 -29.39 -9.23 15.37
C LEU A 91 -29.73 -10.04 16.64
N ASP A 92 -30.39 -9.45 17.63
CA ASP A 92 -30.84 -10.16 18.84
C ASP A 92 -31.75 -11.36 18.52
N LEU A 93 -32.53 -11.28 17.44
CA LEU A 93 -33.36 -12.38 16.94
C LEU A 93 -32.49 -13.55 16.52
N ILE A 94 -31.49 -13.27 15.69
CA ILE A 94 -30.55 -14.27 15.20
C ILE A 94 -29.75 -14.87 16.37
N HIS A 95 -29.22 -14.05 17.27
CA HIS A 95 -28.49 -14.53 18.45
C HIS A 95 -29.35 -15.42 19.36
N LYS A 96 -30.65 -15.13 19.50
CA LYS A 96 -31.58 -16.00 20.22
C LYS A 96 -31.80 -17.32 19.49
N LEU A 97 -31.95 -17.30 18.16
CA LEU A 97 -32.11 -18.50 17.35
C LEU A 97 -30.88 -19.42 17.48
N ARG A 98 -29.66 -18.87 17.53
CA ARG A 98 -28.41 -19.64 17.74
C ARG A 98 -28.42 -20.52 19.02
N ARG A 99 -29.22 -20.16 20.03
CA ARG A 99 -29.33 -20.92 21.29
C ARG A 99 -30.18 -22.18 21.18
N HIS A 100 -30.97 -22.33 20.11
CA HIS A 100 -31.88 -23.45 19.91
C HIS A 100 -31.34 -24.33 18.77
N GLU A 101 -30.68 -25.44 19.10
CA GLU A 101 -29.93 -26.28 18.16
C GLU A 101 -30.82 -26.86 17.06
N GLN A 102 -31.94 -27.47 17.43
CA GLN A 102 -32.85 -28.09 16.45
C GLN A 102 -33.44 -27.05 15.50
N ALA A 103 -33.90 -25.92 16.03
CA ALA A 103 -34.47 -24.83 15.24
C ALA A 103 -33.42 -24.18 14.33
N LEU A 104 -32.20 -23.97 14.83
CA LEU A 104 -31.08 -23.44 14.06
C LEU A 104 -30.77 -24.36 12.87
N ASN A 105 -30.67 -25.67 13.10
CA ASN A 105 -30.38 -26.64 12.05
C ASN A 105 -31.47 -26.64 10.97
N THR A 106 -32.75 -26.63 11.36
CA THR A 106 -33.87 -26.56 10.41
C THR A 106 -33.82 -25.28 9.57
N VAL A 107 -33.62 -24.13 10.21
CA VAL A 107 -33.54 -22.84 9.51
C VAL A 107 -32.31 -22.78 8.59
N LEU A 108 -31.14 -23.22 9.07
CA LEU A 108 -29.91 -23.22 8.32
C LEU A 108 -30.00 -24.12 7.08
N MET A 109 -30.51 -25.34 7.23
CA MET A 109 -30.64 -26.29 6.12
C MET A 109 -31.66 -25.82 5.08
N TYR A 110 -32.77 -25.22 5.51
CA TYR A 110 -33.73 -24.62 4.57
C TYR A 110 -33.10 -23.47 3.77
N ILE A 111 -32.39 -22.56 4.46
CA ILE A 111 -31.72 -21.43 3.80
C ILE A 111 -30.62 -21.95 2.85
N LEU A 112 -29.88 -22.99 3.22
CA LEU A 112 -28.90 -23.64 2.35
C LEU A 112 -29.55 -24.28 1.12
N GLU A 113 -30.64 -25.03 1.28
CA GLU A 113 -31.37 -25.64 0.16
C GLU A 113 -31.88 -24.59 -0.82
N ASP A 114 -32.47 -23.51 -0.29
CA ASP A 114 -32.96 -22.40 -1.10
C ASP A 114 -31.80 -21.61 -1.74
N PHE A 115 -30.67 -21.48 -1.06
CA PHE A 115 -29.45 -20.90 -1.61
C PHE A 115 -28.88 -21.71 -2.79
N TYR A 116 -28.93 -23.04 -2.73
CA TYR A 116 -28.54 -23.91 -3.84
C TYR A 116 -29.51 -23.81 -5.03
N ALA A 117 -30.81 -23.68 -4.76
CA ALA A 117 -31.86 -23.66 -5.78
C ALA A 117 -32.03 -22.29 -6.45
N SER A 118 -31.99 -21.22 -5.65
CA SER A 118 -32.23 -19.84 -6.06
C SER A 118 -30.91 -19.08 -6.14
N ARG A 119 -30.44 -18.80 -7.36
CA ARG A 119 -29.32 -17.87 -7.57
C ARG A 119 -29.69 -16.40 -7.31
N ILE A 120 -30.93 -16.12 -6.88
CA ILE A 120 -31.45 -14.77 -6.69
C ILE A 120 -31.18 -14.33 -5.24
N ASN A 121 -30.64 -13.12 -5.06
CA ASN A 121 -30.33 -12.53 -3.75
C ASN A 121 -29.30 -13.30 -2.89
N SER A 122 -28.31 -13.94 -3.52
CA SER A 122 -27.27 -14.73 -2.84
C SER A 122 -26.55 -13.97 -1.72
N ASN A 123 -26.40 -12.65 -1.83
CA ASN A 123 -25.79 -11.83 -0.78
C ASN A 123 -26.64 -11.78 0.51
N GLY A 124 -27.97 -11.72 0.41
CA GLY A 124 -28.85 -11.76 1.57
C GLY A 124 -28.78 -13.09 2.31
N TYR A 125 -28.79 -14.21 1.57
CA TYR A 125 -28.60 -15.55 2.12
C TYR A 125 -27.24 -15.66 2.82
N LEU A 126 -26.13 -15.28 2.17
CA LEU A 126 -24.79 -15.32 2.76
C LEU A 126 -24.68 -14.48 4.03
N PHE A 127 -25.28 -13.29 4.05
CA PHE A 127 -25.32 -12.47 5.26
C PHE A 127 -26.01 -13.22 6.41
N VAL A 128 -27.22 -13.75 6.20
CA VAL A 128 -27.95 -14.50 7.22
C VAL A 128 -27.19 -15.75 7.64
N LEU A 129 -26.67 -16.55 6.70
CA LEU A 129 -25.87 -17.74 6.97
C LEU A 129 -24.64 -17.40 7.82
N SER A 130 -23.93 -16.32 7.48
CA SER A 130 -22.79 -15.85 8.27
C SER A 130 -23.20 -15.45 9.69
N GLU A 131 -24.39 -14.87 9.85
CA GLU A 131 -24.97 -14.51 11.15
C GLU A 131 -25.60 -15.70 11.88
N LEU A 132 -25.86 -16.84 11.27
CA LEU A 132 -26.36 -18.02 11.99
C LEU A 132 -25.24 -18.82 12.67
N ILE A 133 -23.98 -18.54 12.33
CA ILE A 133 -22.82 -19.23 12.92
C ILE A 133 -22.73 -18.92 14.43
N PRO A 134 -22.76 -19.93 15.31
CA PRO A 134 -22.62 -19.75 16.76
C PRO A 134 -21.22 -19.33 17.19
N GLU A 135 -21.12 -18.79 18.40
CA GLU A 135 -19.84 -18.54 19.05
C GLU A 135 -19.26 -19.87 19.57
N PRO A 136 -17.93 -20.00 19.66
CA PRO A 136 -17.29 -21.30 19.88
C PRO A 136 -17.53 -21.90 21.27
N ASP A 137 -17.94 -21.08 22.25
CA ASP A 137 -18.25 -21.56 23.62
C ASP A 137 -19.57 -22.33 23.70
N ASP A 138 -20.40 -22.28 22.64
CA ASP A 138 -21.74 -22.84 22.60
C ASP A 138 -21.84 -24.18 21.83
N CYS A 139 -20.74 -24.80 21.37
CA CYS A 139 -20.81 -25.86 20.34
C CYS A 139 -20.22 -27.23 20.75
N SER A 140 -20.99 -28.31 20.57
CA SER A 140 -20.55 -29.72 20.67
C SER A 140 -20.12 -30.24 19.29
N PRO A 141 -19.29 -31.29 19.17
CA PRO A 141 -18.77 -31.77 17.89
C PRO A 141 -19.85 -32.25 16.89
N GLN A 142 -21.03 -32.66 17.36
CA GLN A 142 -22.17 -33.04 16.50
C GLN A 142 -22.84 -31.83 15.84
N ARG A 143 -22.73 -30.64 16.44
CA ARG A 143 -23.29 -29.39 15.90
C ARG A 143 -22.51 -28.84 14.70
N LEU A 144 -21.35 -29.42 14.37
CA LEU A 144 -20.49 -28.91 13.29
C LEU A 144 -20.91 -29.35 11.89
N GLU A 145 -21.70 -30.43 11.74
CA GLU A 145 -21.97 -31.03 10.43
C GLU A 145 -22.65 -30.06 9.44
N PRO A 146 -23.72 -29.33 9.81
CA PRO A 146 -24.34 -28.35 8.90
C PRO A 146 -23.40 -27.22 8.49
N PHE A 147 -22.46 -26.86 9.37
CA PHE A 147 -21.45 -25.83 9.11
C PHE A 147 -20.32 -26.32 8.21
N LYS A 148 -20.01 -27.63 8.22
CA LYS A 148 -19.12 -28.22 7.20
C LYS A 148 -19.75 -28.18 5.82
N THR A 149 -21.05 -28.43 5.72
CA THR A 149 -21.79 -28.30 4.46
C THR A 149 -21.74 -26.87 3.94
N LEU A 150 -22.01 -25.89 4.81
CA LEU A 150 -21.86 -24.47 4.48
C LEU A 150 -20.42 -24.13 4.05
N LEU A 151 -19.41 -24.63 4.77
CA LEU A 151 -18.00 -24.43 4.42
C LEU A 151 -17.69 -24.98 3.03
N SER A 152 -18.14 -26.21 2.74
CA SER A 152 -17.91 -26.85 1.45
C SER A 152 -18.55 -26.08 0.29
N GLU A 153 -19.66 -25.39 0.54
CA GLU A 153 -20.33 -24.55 -0.46
C GLU A 153 -19.58 -23.23 -0.69
N VAL A 154 -19.22 -22.51 0.37
CA VAL A 154 -18.50 -21.23 0.22
C VAL A 154 -17.11 -21.40 -0.44
N LEU A 155 -16.52 -22.59 -0.36
CA LEU A 155 -15.27 -22.93 -1.05
C LEU A 155 -15.46 -23.24 -2.55
N GLN A 156 -16.70 -23.35 -3.05
CA GLN A 156 -16.94 -23.67 -4.46
C GLN A 156 -16.54 -22.52 -5.41
N PRO A 157 -16.03 -22.82 -6.61
CA PRO A 157 -15.37 -21.82 -7.44
C PRO A 157 -16.28 -20.70 -7.97
N HIS A 158 -17.59 -20.92 -8.04
CA HIS A 158 -18.55 -19.92 -8.51
C HIS A 158 -18.71 -18.69 -7.60
N HIS A 159 -18.23 -18.76 -6.35
CA HIS A 159 -18.20 -17.62 -5.44
C HIS A 159 -16.96 -16.73 -5.67
N TRP A 160 -15.98 -17.25 -6.41
CA TRP A 160 -14.64 -16.65 -6.56
C TRP A 160 -14.34 -16.26 -7.99
N PHE A 161 -14.88 -16.98 -8.98
CA PHE A 161 -14.78 -16.62 -10.40
C PHE A 161 -15.86 -15.60 -10.79
N LEU A 162 -15.77 -14.42 -10.16
CA LEU A 162 -16.65 -13.28 -10.41
C LEU A 162 -15.89 -12.17 -11.16
N GLU A 163 -16.59 -11.42 -12.00
CA GLU A 163 -16.02 -10.24 -12.65
C GLU A 163 -15.93 -9.09 -11.63
N LEU A 164 -14.69 -8.75 -11.28
CA LEU A 164 -14.35 -7.67 -10.33
C LEU A 164 -13.60 -6.50 -11.01
N ASP A 165 -13.33 -6.62 -12.30
CA ASP A 165 -12.63 -5.60 -13.09
C ASP A 165 -13.57 -4.45 -13.46
N GLU A 166 -12.99 -3.31 -13.85
CA GLU A 166 -13.74 -2.14 -14.26
C GLU A 166 -14.58 -2.46 -15.51
N ASN A 167 -15.89 -2.22 -15.44
CA ASN A 167 -16.89 -2.49 -16.46
C ASN A 167 -18.02 -1.44 -16.34
N ASP A 168 -18.88 -1.37 -17.35
CA ASP A 168 -19.98 -0.39 -17.40
C ASP A 168 -21.08 -0.68 -16.36
N ASN A 169 -21.16 -1.91 -15.85
CA ASN A 169 -22.19 -2.32 -14.89
C ASN A 169 -21.70 -2.23 -13.43
N ILE A 170 -21.66 -1.00 -12.93
CA ILE A 170 -21.27 -0.69 -11.55
C ILE A 170 -22.11 -1.45 -10.51
N ALA A 171 -23.39 -1.72 -10.80
CA ALA A 171 -24.25 -2.44 -9.87
C ALA A 171 -23.78 -3.89 -9.68
N ASP A 172 -23.40 -4.58 -10.75
CA ASP A 172 -22.88 -5.95 -10.70
C ASP A 172 -21.52 -6.00 -9.98
N GLN A 173 -20.66 -5.01 -10.20
CA GLN A 173 -19.40 -4.92 -9.44
C GLN A 173 -19.63 -4.76 -7.95
N LYS A 174 -20.52 -3.85 -7.54
CA LYS A 174 -20.89 -3.67 -6.14
C LYS A 174 -21.44 -4.96 -5.56
N TYR A 175 -22.31 -5.65 -6.31
CA TYR A 175 -22.87 -6.93 -5.92
C TYR A 175 -21.80 -8.00 -5.72
N ASN A 176 -20.90 -8.19 -6.69
CA ASN A 176 -19.82 -9.16 -6.66
C ASN A 176 -18.80 -8.85 -5.56
N ALA A 177 -18.43 -7.59 -5.37
CA ALA A 177 -17.52 -7.16 -4.33
C ALA A 177 -18.08 -7.47 -2.94
N LEU A 178 -19.36 -7.14 -2.71
CA LEU A 178 -20.04 -7.46 -1.47
C LEU A 178 -20.18 -8.97 -1.27
N HIS A 179 -20.44 -9.73 -2.34
CA HIS A 179 -20.50 -11.19 -2.31
C HIS A 179 -19.19 -11.77 -1.75
N VAL A 180 -18.05 -11.43 -2.37
CA VAL A 180 -16.74 -11.91 -1.92
C VAL A 180 -16.48 -11.54 -0.45
N CYS A 181 -16.81 -10.32 -0.03
CA CYS A 181 -16.67 -9.89 1.37
C CYS A 181 -17.47 -10.80 2.33
N LEU A 182 -18.71 -11.16 1.97
CA LEU A 182 -19.56 -12.02 2.79
C LEU A 182 -19.06 -13.46 2.81
N VAL A 183 -18.55 -13.97 1.70
CA VAL A 183 -17.99 -15.33 1.61
C VAL A 183 -16.75 -15.45 2.50
N VAL A 184 -15.82 -14.50 2.38
CA VAL A 184 -14.59 -14.43 3.20
C VAL A 184 -14.92 -14.29 4.70
N ARG A 185 -15.89 -13.45 5.04
CA ARG A 185 -16.43 -13.33 6.41
C ARG A 185 -16.98 -14.66 6.93
N THR A 186 -17.70 -15.40 6.09
CA THR A 186 -18.30 -16.68 6.45
C THR A 186 -17.20 -17.71 6.74
N ILE A 187 -16.17 -17.79 5.90
CA ILE A 187 -14.98 -18.64 6.14
C ILE A 187 -14.32 -18.30 7.48
N ALA A 188 -14.10 -17.02 7.78
CA ALA A 188 -13.49 -16.58 9.03
C ALA A 188 -14.29 -17.03 10.27
N ARG A 189 -15.62 -16.83 10.23
CA ARG A 189 -16.51 -17.24 11.32
C ARG A 189 -16.56 -18.76 11.49
N LEU A 190 -16.55 -19.51 10.40
CA LEU A 190 -16.47 -20.97 10.41
C LEU A 190 -15.13 -21.46 10.97
N ALA A 191 -14.01 -20.83 10.60
CA ALA A 191 -12.70 -21.14 11.15
C ALA A 191 -12.66 -20.94 12.67
N ARG A 192 -13.27 -19.85 13.17
CA ARG A 192 -13.40 -19.57 14.60
C ARG A 192 -14.29 -20.60 15.32
N LEU A 193 -15.37 -21.05 14.70
CA LEU A 193 -16.26 -22.07 15.24
C LEU A 193 -15.59 -23.44 15.32
N MET A 194 -14.91 -23.86 14.24
CA MET A 194 -14.35 -25.21 14.08
C MET A 194 -13.02 -25.40 14.82
N ARG A 195 -12.29 -24.31 15.13
CA ARG A 195 -10.98 -24.33 15.80
C ARG A 195 -10.03 -25.36 15.14
N GLU A 196 -9.59 -26.38 15.87
CA GLU A 196 -8.67 -27.43 15.39
C GLU A 196 -9.24 -28.24 14.21
N HIS A 197 -10.57 -28.41 14.13
CA HIS A 197 -11.19 -29.13 13.01
C HIS A 197 -11.11 -28.38 11.68
N PHE A 198 -10.83 -27.07 11.71
CA PHE A 198 -10.64 -26.27 10.51
C PHE A 198 -9.34 -26.59 9.76
N HIS A 199 -8.36 -27.24 10.43
CA HIS A 199 -7.06 -27.56 9.84
C HIS A 199 -7.20 -28.34 8.51
N TRP A 200 -8.19 -29.22 8.40
CA TRP A 200 -8.46 -30.00 7.18
C TRP A 200 -8.88 -29.16 5.97
N TYR A 201 -9.43 -27.97 6.21
CA TYR A 201 -9.89 -27.01 5.20
C TYR A 201 -8.94 -25.82 5.06
N LEU A 202 -7.85 -25.80 5.84
CA LEU A 202 -6.96 -24.66 5.94
C LEU A 202 -6.32 -24.33 4.60
N TYR A 203 -5.83 -25.33 3.86
CA TYR A 203 -5.14 -25.09 2.59
C TYR A 203 -6.05 -24.46 1.52
N ASP A 204 -7.26 -25.00 1.35
CA ASP A 204 -8.23 -24.47 0.38
C ASP A 204 -8.70 -23.07 0.78
N SER A 205 -8.99 -22.87 2.06
CA SER A 205 -9.40 -21.57 2.60
C SER A 205 -8.27 -20.54 2.48
N LEU A 206 -7.03 -20.91 2.85
CA LEU A 206 -5.88 -20.02 2.82
C LEU A 206 -5.54 -19.60 1.41
N ARG A 207 -5.61 -20.50 0.42
CA ARG A 207 -5.44 -20.15 -1.00
C ARG A 207 -6.41 -19.05 -1.42
N ILE A 208 -7.69 -19.21 -1.10
CA ILE A 208 -8.76 -18.27 -1.46
C ILE A 208 -8.57 -16.92 -0.75
N LEU A 209 -8.25 -16.95 0.54
CA LEU A 209 -8.01 -15.75 1.33
C LEU A 209 -6.78 -14.99 0.81
N LEU A 210 -5.66 -15.66 0.54
CA LEU A 210 -4.48 -14.99 -0.01
C LEU A 210 -4.74 -14.41 -1.42
N GLN A 211 -5.47 -15.13 -2.27
CA GLN A 211 -5.86 -14.63 -3.59
C GLN A 211 -6.76 -13.38 -3.51
N SER A 212 -7.70 -13.37 -2.55
CA SER A 212 -8.64 -12.26 -2.34
C SER A 212 -7.96 -11.03 -1.73
N CYS A 213 -6.90 -11.23 -0.94
CA CYS A 213 -6.12 -10.15 -0.34
C CYS A 213 -5.32 -9.33 -1.37
N GLY A 214 -5.08 -9.90 -2.56
CA GLY A 214 -4.49 -9.20 -3.70
C GLY A 214 -5.51 -8.44 -4.57
N SER A 215 -6.77 -8.30 -4.15
CA SER A 215 -7.75 -7.51 -4.91
C SER A 215 -7.33 -6.04 -4.98
N THR A 216 -7.81 -5.29 -5.99
CA THR A 216 -7.69 -3.83 -6.00
C THR A 216 -8.84 -3.16 -5.27
N LEU A 217 -9.91 -3.89 -4.94
CA LEU A 217 -11.07 -3.36 -4.22
C LEU A 217 -10.80 -3.34 -2.72
N ASN A 218 -10.85 -2.16 -2.11
CA ASN A 218 -10.54 -1.94 -0.70
C ASN A 218 -11.36 -2.83 0.23
N CYS A 219 -12.66 -2.95 -0.06
CA CYS A 219 -13.59 -3.70 0.77
C CYS A 219 -13.21 -5.19 0.87
N ILE A 220 -12.73 -5.77 -0.23
CA ILE A 220 -12.29 -7.17 -0.27
C ILE A 220 -10.98 -7.31 0.51
N ASN A 221 -10.01 -6.43 0.28
CA ASN A 221 -8.73 -6.46 1.00
C ASN A 221 -8.94 -6.35 2.51
N GLU A 222 -9.69 -5.34 2.95
CA GLU A 222 -9.99 -5.11 4.37
C GLU A 222 -10.75 -6.30 4.99
N SER A 223 -11.76 -6.86 4.30
CA SER A 223 -12.50 -8.03 4.79
C SER A 223 -11.60 -9.27 4.89
N THR A 224 -10.67 -9.43 3.97
CA THR A 224 -9.80 -10.60 3.86
C THR A 224 -8.67 -10.57 4.87
N GLU A 225 -8.09 -9.41 5.14
CA GLU A 225 -7.11 -9.24 6.20
C GLU A 225 -7.71 -9.55 7.57
N LEU A 226 -8.93 -9.06 7.84
CA LEU A 226 -9.68 -9.42 9.06
C LEU A 226 -10.00 -10.92 9.14
N ALA A 227 -10.30 -11.56 8.00
CA ALA A 227 -10.53 -12.99 7.95
C ALA A 227 -9.27 -13.80 8.21
N LEU A 228 -8.13 -13.41 7.62
CA LEU A 228 -6.82 -14.03 7.85
C LEU A 228 -6.40 -13.90 9.32
N ASP A 229 -6.60 -12.74 9.94
CA ASP A 229 -6.34 -12.55 11.38
C ASP A 229 -7.22 -13.48 12.24
N MET A 230 -8.51 -13.60 11.92
CA MET A 230 -9.42 -14.50 12.63
C MET A 230 -9.05 -15.98 12.44
N VAL A 231 -8.62 -16.37 11.24
CA VAL A 231 -8.13 -17.73 10.95
C VAL A 231 -6.81 -18.01 11.67
N ALA A 232 -5.87 -17.06 11.70
CA ALA A 232 -4.61 -17.21 12.44
C ALA A 232 -4.89 -17.46 13.93
N ASN A 233 -5.72 -16.62 14.54
CA ASN A 233 -6.14 -16.76 15.93
C ASN A 233 -6.88 -18.09 16.19
N SER A 234 -7.72 -18.58 15.26
CA SER A 234 -8.44 -19.85 15.43
C SER A 234 -7.54 -21.08 15.35
N GLN A 235 -6.39 -20.97 14.68
CA GLN A 235 -5.36 -22.01 14.61
C GLN A 235 -4.32 -21.91 15.75
N GLY A 236 -4.50 -20.99 16.70
CA GLY A 236 -3.58 -20.79 17.82
C GLY A 236 -2.33 -19.97 17.49
N LEU A 237 -2.33 -19.25 16.37
CA LEU A 237 -1.24 -18.37 15.94
C LEU A 237 -1.55 -16.92 16.32
N SER A 238 -0.52 -16.13 16.59
CA SER A 238 -0.68 -14.77 17.14
C SER A 238 -0.97 -13.71 16.07
N ASN A 239 -0.54 -13.94 14.84
CA ASN A 239 -0.66 -12.98 13.75
C ASN A 239 -0.69 -13.66 12.37
N ILE A 240 -1.04 -12.89 11.34
CA ILE A 240 -1.10 -13.35 9.93
C ILE A 240 0.28 -13.79 9.44
N GLU A 241 1.35 -13.10 9.86
CA GLU A 241 2.73 -13.43 9.52
C GLU A 241 3.08 -14.87 9.91
N GLN A 242 2.79 -15.27 11.15
CA GLN A 242 3.01 -16.64 11.63
C GLN A 242 2.17 -17.64 10.83
N LEU A 243 0.92 -17.32 10.50
CA LEU A 243 0.08 -18.20 9.67
C LEU A 243 0.70 -18.45 8.30
N ILE A 244 1.21 -17.42 7.63
CA ILE A 244 1.82 -17.56 6.31
C ILE A 244 3.17 -18.28 6.44
N HIS A 245 3.99 -17.94 7.43
CA HIS A 245 5.29 -18.57 7.64
C HIS A 245 5.18 -20.08 7.89
N HIS A 246 4.23 -20.53 8.73
CA HIS A 246 4.00 -21.96 8.97
C HIS A 246 3.53 -22.72 7.72
N ASN A 247 2.96 -22.03 6.74
CA ASN A 247 2.41 -22.62 5.51
C ASN A 247 3.21 -22.24 4.25
N LEU A 248 4.42 -21.69 4.40
CA LEU A 248 5.19 -21.11 3.29
C LEU A 248 5.53 -22.13 2.20
N ASP A 249 5.82 -23.38 2.58
CA ASP A 249 6.12 -24.47 1.62
C ASP A 249 4.92 -24.77 0.72
N TYR A 250 3.72 -24.83 1.30
CA TYR A 250 2.49 -25.01 0.53
C TYR A 250 2.24 -23.81 -0.39
N ILE A 251 2.37 -22.60 0.15
CA ILE A 251 2.10 -21.37 -0.60
C ILE A 251 3.09 -21.21 -1.76
N SER A 252 4.38 -21.44 -1.55
CA SER A 252 5.41 -21.36 -2.60
C SER A 252 5.15 -22.36 -3.74
N GLN A 253 4.76 -23.59 -3.41
CA GLN A 253 4.37 -24.58 -4.41
C GLN A 253 3.14 -24.13 -5.19
N GLN A 254 2.15 -23.54 -4.51
CA GLN A 254 0.93 -23.05 -5.14
C GLN A 254 1.18 -21.86 -6.06
N VAL A 255 1.98 -20.87 -5.63
CA VAL A 255 2.41 -19.74 -6.46
C VAL A 255 3.13 -20.26 -7.71
N THR A 256 4.10 -21.16 -7.54
CA THR A 256 4.85 -21.74 -8.66
C THR A 256 3.94 -22.46 -9.66
N ARG A 257 2.93 -23.20 -9.19
CA ARG A 257 1.95 -23.89 -10.05
C ARG A 257 1.05 -22.92 -10.80
N CYS A 258 0.56 -21.87 -10.13
CA CYS A 258 -0.28 -20.84 -10.72
C CYS A 258 0.46 -20.05 -11.80
N LEU A 259 1.69 -19.63 -11.54
CA LEU A 259 2.48 -18.84 -12.50
C LEU A 259 2.85 -19.61 -13.78
N ARG A 260 2.89 -20.95 -13.74
CA ARG A 260 3.10 -21.79 -14.93
C ARG A 260 1.87 -21.88 -15.83
N ARG A 261 0.66 -21.60 -15.32
CA ARG A 261 -0.60 -21.75 -16.04
C ARG A 261 -1.17 -20.37 -16.36
N LYS A 262 -1.41 -20.08 -17.65
CA LYS A 262 -1.95 -18.78 -18.08
C LYS A 262 -3.27 -18.43 -17.40
N ASP A 263 -4.16 -19.40 -17.22
CA ASP A 263 -5.49 -19.18 -16.64
C ASP A 263 -5.46 -18.84 -15.14
N HIS A 264 -4.39 -19.21 -14.43
CA HIS A 264 -4.23 -18.97 -12.99
C HIS A 264 -3.11 -17.99 -12.68
N PHE A 265 -2.58 -17.31 -13.70
CA PHE A 265 -1.44 -16.41 -13.54
C PHE A 265 -1.77 -15.29 -12.56
N ARG A 266 -2.93 -14.65 -12.72
CA ARG A 266 -3.42 -13.60 -11.82
C ARG A 266 -3.55 -14.08 -10.38
N ASP A 267 -4.08 -15.30 -10.18
CA ASP A 267 -4.24 -15.89 -8.85
C ASP A 267 -2.88 -16.08 -8.18
N GLY A 268 -1.89 -16.59 -8.91
CA GLY A 268 -0.53 -16.80 -8.41
C GLY A 268 0.14 -15.48 -8.02
N MET A 269 -0.07 -14.43 -8.80
CA MET A 269 0.48 -13.10 -8.53
C MET A 269 -0.18 -12.43 -7.31
N ASN A 270 -1.51 -12.54 -7.16
CA ASN A 270 -2.20 -12.02 -5.99
C ASN A 270 -1.74 -12.72 -4.70
N ILE A 271 -1.53 -14.05 -4.75
CA ILE A 271 -0.97 -14.80 -3.62
C ILE A 271 0.45 -14.33 -3.31
N LEU A 272 1.29 -14.14 -4.34
CA LEU A 272 2.65 -13.64 -4.15
C LEU A 272 2.68 -12.23 -3.55
N GLU A 273 1.79 -11.34 -4.00
CA GLU A 273 1.60 -10.01 -3.42
C GLU A 273 1.25 -10.10 -1.93
N ALA A 274 0.29 -10.95 -1.56
CA ALA A 274 -0.12 -11.14 -0.17
C ALA A 274 1.01 -11.68 0.70
N VAL A 275 1.81 -12.63 0.20
CA VAL A 275 2.98 -13.15 0.93
C VAL A 275 3.99 -12.05 1.20
N LEU A 276 4.35 -11.26 0.18
CA LEU A 276 5.31 -10.15 0.32
C LEU A 276 4.79 -9.03 1.22
N ARG A 277 3.47 -8.88 1.33
CA ARG A 277 2.84 -7.88 2.20
C ARG A 277 2.91 -8.23 3.69
N PHE A 278 2.75 -9.51 4.04
CA PHE A 278 2.63 -9.93 5.45
C PHE A 278 3.88 -10.59 6.02
N VAL A 279 4.76 -11.13 5.17
CA VAL A 279 6.00 -11.77 5.61
C VAL A 279 7.14 -10.82 5.33
N PRO A 280 7.86 -10.35 6.37
CA PRO A 280 9.04 -9.53 6.19
C PRO A 280 10.03 -10.25 5.28
N TYR A 281 10.34 -9.65 4.14
CA TYR A 281 11.39 -10.17 3.27
C TYR A 281 12.75 -10.17 3.98
N GLU A 282 12.95 -9.24 4.92
CA GLU A 282 14.16 -9.03 5.72
C GLU A 282 14.71 -10.29 6.40
N THR A 283 13.84 -11.13 6.96
CA THR A 283 14.24 -12.22 7.86
C THR A 283 14.31 -13.59 7.19
N SER A 284 13.77 -13.74 5.97
CA SER A 284 13.61 -15.04 5.32
C SER A 284 14.51 -15.23 4.10
N ASN A 285 15.64 -15.91 4.30
CA ASN A 285 16.50 -16.40 3.21
C ASN A 285 15.74 -17.33 2.24
N VAL A 286 14.74 -18.06 2.76
CA VAL A 286 13.88 -18.94 1.97
C VAL A 286 13.04 -18.12 0.99
N LEU A 287 12.48 -17.00 1.45
CA LEU A 287 11.69 -16.11 0.61
C LEU A 287 12.54 -15.48 -0.49
N GLU A 288 13.78 -15.09 -0.19
CA GLU A 288 14.72 -14.60 -1.21
C GLU A 288 15.00 -15.65 -2.29
N SER A 289 15.34 -16.89 -1.91
CA SER A 289 15.61 -17.97 -2.87
C SER A 289 14.41 -18.33 -3.75
N THR A 290 13.19 -18.11 -3.25
CA THR A 290 11.95 -18.49 -3.95
C THR A 290 11.39 -17.34 -4.78
N VAL A 291 11.32 -16.14 -4.21
CA VAL A 291 10.67 -14.98 -4.83
C VAL A 291 11.59 -14.31 -5.84
N THR A 292 12.88 -14.18 -5.57
CA THR A 292 13.81 -13.48 -6.49
C THR A 292 13.81 -14.08 -7.90
N PRO A 293 13.87 -15.42 -8.10
CA PRO A 293 13.74 -16.02 -9.42
C PRO A 293 12.38 -15.76 -10.08
N ILE A 294 11.31 -15.71 -9.29
CA ILE A 294 9.96 -15.42 -9.80
C ILE A 294 9.90 -13.97 -10.32
N ILE A 295 10.43 -13.01 -9.55
CA ILE A 295 10.51 -11.60 -9.94
C ILE A 295 11.36 -11.45 -11.21
N MET A 296 12.49 -12.14 -11.30
CA MET A 296 13.32 -12.13 -12.51
C MET A 296 12.57 -12.66 -13.73
N ASN A 297 11.87 -13.79 -13.59
CA ASN A 297 11.03 -14.33 -14.67
C ASN A 297 9.93 -13.34 -15.10
N ILE A 298 9.31 -12.63 -14.14
CA ILE A 298 8.32 -11.59 -14.42
C ILE A 298 8.96 -10.44 -15.23
N LEU A 299 10.18 -10.04 -14.89
CA LEU A 299 10.91 -9.00 -15.62
C LEU A 299 11.39 -9.46 -17.01
N ASP A 300 11.83 -10.72 -17.15
CA ASP A 300 12.26 -11.32 -18.42
C ASP A 300 11.09 -11.47 -19.40
N SER A 301 9.94 -11.90 -18.90
CA SER A 301 8.76 -12.21 -19.72
C SER A 301 7.69 -11.11 -19.68
N TYR A 302 8.02 -9.92 -19.18
CA TYR A 302 7.03 -8.85 -18.93
C TYR A 302 6.18 -8.52 -20.16
N SER A 303 6.82 -8.42 -21.33
CA SER A 303 6.18 -8.12 -22.61
C SER A 303 5.16 -9.19 -23.05
N GLN A 304 5.22 -10.39 -22.47
CA GLN A 304 4.37 -11.54 -22.84
C GLN A 304 3.09 -11.63 -22.00
N TYR A 305 3.00 -10.95 -20.86
CA TYR A 305 1.86 -11.08 -19.95
C TYR A 305 0.61 -10.28 -20.38
N GLY A 306 0.76 -9.37 -21.35
CA GLY A 306 -0.33 -8.58 -21.93
C GLY A 306 -0.87 -7.48 -20.99
N GLU A 307 -1.64 -6.56 -21.55
CA GLU A 307 -2.18 -5.39 -20.82
C GLU A 307 -3.10 -5.76 -19.65
N ARG A 308 -3.81 -6.90 -19.70
CA ARG A 308 -4.72 -7.30 -18.61
C ARG A 308 -4.01 -7.70 -17.32
N ASN A 309 -2.74 -8.09 -17.39
CA ASN A 309 -1.97 -8.54 -16.22
C ASN A 309 -0.95 -7.49 -15.74
N SER A 310 -0.81 -6.36 -16.45
CA SER A 310 0.19 -5.32 -16.16
C SER A 310 0.07 -4.81 -14.72
N ILE A 311 -1.14 -4.42 -14.29
CA ILE A 311 -1.41 -3.87 -12.95
C ILE A 311 -0.95 -4.84 -11.86
N VAL A 312 -1.30 -6.12 -12.00
CA VAL A 312 -0.97 -7.15 -11.01
C VAL A 312 0.53 -7.41 -10.98
N CYS A 313 1.20 -7.43 -12.13
CA CYS A 313 2.66 -7.48 -12.20
C CYS A 313 3.31 -6.26 -11.54
N LEU A 314 2.86 -5.06 -11.88
CA LEU A 314 3.39 -3.81 -11.32
C LEU A 314 3.22 -3.76 -9.80
N ARG A 315 2.09 -4.24 -9.25
CA ARG A 315 1.87 -4.34 -7.80
C ARG A 315 2.84 -5.29 -7.10
N VAL A 316 3.08 -6.46 -7.68
CA VAL A 316 4.07 -7.41 -7.15
C VAL A 316 5.48 -6.81 -7.17
N LEU A 317 5.86 -6.14 -8.27
CA LEU A 317 7.15 -5.45 -8.36
C LEU A 317 7.27 -4.31 -7.34
N GLN A 318 6.16 -3.60 -7.10
CA GLN A 318 6.09 -2.49 -6.17
C GLN A 318 6.25 -2.93 -4.71
N ILE A 319 5.52 -3.96 -4.26
CA ILE A 319 5.67 -4.50 -2.91
C ILE A 319 7.05 -5.16 -2.71
N PHE A 320 7.62 -5.75 -3.76
CA PHE A 320 8.97 -6.31 -3.72
C PHE A 320 10.04 -5.22 -3.53
N ILE A 321 9.95 -4.10 -4.25
CA ILE A 321 10.85 -2.94 -4.02
C ILE A 321 10.69 -2.40 -2.61
N HIS A 322 9.46 -2.25 -2.13
CA HIS A 322 9.20 -1.80 -0.76
C HIS A 322 9.86 -2.75 0.26
N SER A 323 9.76 -4.06 0.03
CA SER A 323 10.41 -5.08 0.88
C SER A 323 11.95 -5.01 0.84
N ILE A 324 12.54 -4.72 -0.33
CA ILE A 324 13.98 -4.48 -0.45
C ILE A 324 14.37 -3.23 0.33
N LYS A 325 13.62 -2.13 0.16
CA LYS A 325 13.92 -0.87 0.84
C LYS A 325 14.02 -1.09 2.35
N LEU A 326 13.00 -1.69 2.96
CA LEU A 326 13.00 -1.93 4.41
C LEU A 326 14.18 -2.81 4.87
N ARG A 327 14.50 -3.87 4.11
CA ARG A 327 15.66 -4.74 4.39
C ARG A 327 16.99 -4.00 4.43
N TYR A 328 17.19 -3.04 3.52
CA TYR A 328 18.48 -2.35 3.36
C TYR A 328 18.52 -0.96 4.02
N GLU A 329 17.40 -0.42 4.50
CA GLU A 329 17.31 0.87 5.20
C GLU A 329 18.17 0.89 6.48
N HIS A 330 18.27 -0.24 7.20
CA HIS A 330 19.10 -0.36 8.41
C HIS A 330 20.60 -0.55 8.17
N ILE A 331 21.00 -0.97 6.97
CA ILE A 331 22.42 -1.20 6.63
C ILE A 331 23.11 0.14 6.35
N GLU A 332 22.39 1.11 5.79
CA GLU A 332 22.92 2.42 5.42
C GLU A 332 22.98 3.43 6.59
N ALA A 333 22.08 3.32 7.58
CA ALA A 333 22.15 4.17 8.78
C ALA A 333 23.44 3.94 9.58
N ASN A 334 23.86 2.68 9.74
CA ASN A 334 25.07 2.32 10.48
C ASN A 334 26.37 2.71 9.74
N THR A 335 26.37 2.71 8.40
CA THR A 335 27.54 3.11 7.60
C THR A 335 27.65 4.63 7.43
N ALA A 336 26.53 5.35 7.35
CA ALA A 336 26.50 6.81 7.29
C ALA A 336 27.04 7.47 8.58
N ASP A 337 26.71 6.93 9.76
CA ASP A 337 27.25 7.43 11.04
C ASP A 337 28.78 7.28 11.10
N THR A 338 29.31 6.15 10.63
CA THR A 338 30.76 5.89 10.63
C THR A 338 31.52 6.79 9.62
N CYS A 339 30.90 7.18 8.51
CA CYS A 339 31.50 8.04 7.49
C CYS A 339 31.40 9.53 7.85
N ASN A 340 30.27 9.96 8.43
CA ASN A 340 30.07 11.32 8.91
C ASN A 340 30.98 11.65 10.11
N GLU A 341 31.26 10.69 10.99
CA GLU A 341 32.27 10.86 12.05
C GLU A 341 33.66 11.13 11.48
N LYS A 342 34.08 10.39 10.45
CA LYS A 342 35.39 10.58 9.79
C LYS A 342 35.48 11.88 8.99
N ALA A 343 34.39 12.29 8.33
CA ALA A 343 34.34 13.56 7.62
C ALA A 343 34.30 14.76 8.58
N SER A 344 33.56 14.63 9.69
CA SER A 344 33.48 15.65 10.74
C SER A 344 34.82 15.81 11.48
N THR A 345 35.53 14.73 11.78
CA THR A 345 36.88 14.82 12.37
C THR A 345 37.87 15.49 11.42
N ASN A 346 37.85 15.16 10.12
CA ASN A 346 38.72 15.78 9.12
C ASN A 346 38.43 17.29 8.94
N LEU A 347 37.15 17.70 8.90
CA LEU A 347 36.76 19.10 8.89
C LEU A 347 37.14 19.84 10.17
N THR A 348 37.03 19.19 11.33
CA THR A 348 37.41 19.78 12.62
C THR A 348 38.92 20.00 12.70
N GLU A 349 39.73 19.03 12.24
CA GLU A 349 41.18 19.17 12.12
C GLU A 349 41.58 20.27 11.12
N GLN A 350 40.90 20.39 9.98
CA GLN A 350 41.15 21.47 9.03
C GLN A 350 40.79 22.84 9.58
N ILE A 351 39.69 22.95 10.35
CA ILE A 351 39.28 24.18 11.02
C ILE A 351 40.29 24.56 12.12
N GLU A 352 40.76 23.62 12.94
CA GLU A 352 41.83 23.89 13.93
C GLU A 352 43.15 24.29 13.26
N ARG A 353 43.51 23.66 12.14
CA ARG A 353 44.70 24.00 11.37
C ARG A 353 44.61 25.41 10.77
N LEU A 354 43.44 25.81 10.28
CA LEU A 354 43.21 27.16 9.78
C LEU A 354 43.17 28.19 10.91
N GLN A 355 42.59 27.85 12.07
CA GLN A 355 42.56 28.73 13.25
C GLN A 355 43.96 28.95 13.83
N THR A 356 44.82 27.92 13.83
CA THR A 356 46.21 28.05 14.30
C THR A 356 47.09 28.87 13.35
N LEU A 357 46.87 28.77 12.03
CA LEU A 357 47.50 29.65 11.05
C LEU A 357 47.03 31.10 11.20
N LEU A 358 45.72 31.33 11.39
CA LEU A 358 45.18 32.66 11.62
C LEU A 358 45.71 33.30 12.91
N GLN A 359 45.86 32.50 13.98
CA GLN A 359 46.42 32.97 15.25
C GLN A 359 47.91 33.32 15.13
N ARG A 360 48.68 32.56 14.35
CA ARG A 360 50.09 32.90 14.04
C ARG A 360 50.21 34.18 13.23
N GLU A 361 49.33 34.40 12.29
CA GLU A 361 49.36 35.58 11.42
C GLU A 361 48.90 36.85 12.15
N ILE A 362 48.01 36.73 13.13
CA ILE A 362 47.63 37.82 14.04
C ILE A 362 48.74 38.13 15.06
N ALA A 363 49.60 37.15 15.39
CA ALA A 363 50.67 37.30 16.38
C ALA A 363 51.95 37.98 15.84
N ASN A 364 52.05 38.26 14.53
CA ASN A 364 53.20 38.95 13.90
C ASN A 364 54.57 38.31 14.25
N GLU A 365 54.67 36.98 14.19
CA GLU A 365 55.96 36.30 14.19
C GLU A 365 56.51 36.25 12.75
N SER A 366 57.72 36.77 12.55
CA SER A 366 58.39 36.87 11.25
C SER A 366 58.69 35.51 10.63
N ASP A 367 58.51 35.43 9.31
CA ASP A 367 58.83 34.28 8.44
C ASP A 367 60.21 33.67 8.76
N ASP A 368 60.21 32.42 9.20
CA ASP A 368 61.31 31.46 9.03
C ASP A 368 60.86 30.05 9.47
N VAL A 369 60.24 29.28 8.57
CA VAL A 369 60.35 27.82 8.61
C VAL A 369 60.41 27.26 7.19
N GLU A 370 61.56 26.67 6.90
CA GLU A 370 61.97 25.86 5.75
C GLU A 370 60.93 24.80 5.37
N PHE A 371 60.50 24.82 4.11
CA PHE A 371 59.65 23.80 3.49
C PHE A 371 60.48 22.52 3.30
N LYS A 372 60.21 21.47 4.09
CA LYS A 372 60.66 20.10 3.81
C LYS A 372 59.50 19.31 3.19
N PRO A 373 59.59 18.89 1.92
CA PRO A 373 58.69 17.88 1.38
C PRO A 373 59.11 16.53 1.94
N ASP A 374 58.20 15.86 2.65
CA ASP A 374 58.38 14.47 3.04
C ASP A 374 58.39 13.57 1.79
N GLU A 375 59.24 12.56 1.89
CA GLU A 375 59.76 11.69 0.85
C GLU A 375 58.67 10.79 0.24
N VAL A 376 58.72 10.68 -1.09
CA VAL A 376 58.01 9.68 -1.89
C VAL A 376 58.88 8.42 -1.87
N ASP A 377 58.36 7.32 -1.33
CA ASP A 377 58.91 5.98 -1.51
C ASP A 377 58.75 5.57 -2.98
N GLU A 378 59.85 5.56 -3.74
CA GLU A 378 59.98 4.82 -4.99
C GLU A 378 61.11 3.79 -4.83
N ASP A 379 60.74 2.53 -4.57
CA ASP A 379 61.60 1.39 -4.86
C ASP A 379 61.55 1.14 -6.38
N MET A 380 62.68 1.42 -7.03
CA MET A 380 62.98 1.03 -8.41
C MET A 380 63.28 -0.47 -8.50
N ASP A 381 62.60 -1.19 -9.39
CA ASP A 381 63.16 -2.37 -10.06
C ASP A 381 63.28 -2.08 -11.57
N GLN A 382 64.49 -2.28 -12.09
CA GLN A 382 64.91 -2.01 -13.46
C GLN A 382 64.29 -2.95 -14.49
N ALA A 383 63.95 -2.44 -15.68
CA ALA A 383 64.57 -2.86 -16.95
C ALA A 383 64.10 -2.03 -18.16
N ASP A 384 65.12 -1.51 -18.85
CA ASP A 384 65.29 -1.31 -20.29
C ASP A 384 64.42 -0.34 -21.12
N ILE A 385 65.18 0.64 -21.61
CA ILE A 385 65.01 1.62 -22.67
C ILE A 385 64.60 0.97 -24.00
N ASP A 386 63.59 1.54 -24.68
CA ASP A 386 63.78 2.00 -26.07
C ASP A 386 62.78 3.10 -26.45
N GLU A 387 63.32 4.21 -26.92
CA GLU A 387 62.62 5.37 -27.45
C GLU A 387 62.03 5.05 -28.83
N GLN A 388 60.80 5.48 -29.13
CA GLN A 388 60.49 6.40 -30.23
C GLN A 388 58.99 6.50 -30.56
N ALA A 389 58.61 7.74 -30.89
CA ALA A 389 57.51 8.16 -31.75
C ALA A 389 56.15 8.43 -31.09
N GLU A 390 55.95 9.72 -30.80
CA GLU A 390 54.67 10.41 -30.89
C GLU A 390 53.94 10.03 -32.19
N HIS A 391 52.73 9.51 -32.08
CA HIS A 391 51.64 9.85 -32.99
C HIS A 391 50.28 9.54 -32.37
N GLU A 392 49.49 10.60 -32.28
CA GLU A 392 48.05 10.69 -32.08
C GLU A 392 47.28 9.47 -32.60
N THR A 393 46.53 8.81 -31.72
CA THR A 393 45.20 8.30 -32.08
C THR A 393 44.30 8.30 -30.86
N GLU A 394 43.29 9.16 -30.94
CA GLU A 394 42.07 9.14 -30.14
C GLU A 394 41.41 7.76 -30.28
N THR A 395 41.30 6.97 -29.21
CA THR A 395 40.21 5.99 -28.95
C THR A 395 40.53 5.07 -27.77
N GLU A 396 40.55 5.55 -26.53
CA GLU A 396 40.46 4.68 -25.34
C GLU A 396 39.75 5.43 -24.19
N VAL A 397 38.41 5.54 -24.27
CA VAL A 397 37.57 5.95 -23.11
C VAL A 397 36.37 5.00 -22.92
N GLU A 398 36.32 3.85 -23.62
CA GLU A 398 35.17 2.94 -23.52
C GLU A 398 35.36 1.72 -22.60
N GLU A 399 36.54 1.47 -22.02
CA GLU A 399 36.74 0.23 -21.23
C GLU A 399 36.43 0.33 -19.72
N ASN A 400 36.13 1.51 -19.17
CA ASN A 400 35.90 1.65 -17.71
C ASN A 400 34.42 1.57 -17.25
N LYS A 401 33.45 1.40 -18.16
CA LYS A 401 32.02 1.30 -17.75
C LYS A 401 31.61 -0.10 -17.32
N ASP A 402 32.25 -1.13 -17.87
CA ASP A 402 31.83 -2.52 -17.65
C ASP A 402 32.35 -3.09 -16.32
N ASP A 403 33.45 -2.56 -15.78
CA ASP A 403 34.04 -3.02 -14.51
C ASP A 403 33.28 -2.53 -13.26
N GLU A 404 32.66 -1.35 -13.30
CA GLU A 404 31.82 -0.87 -12.18
C GLU A 404 30.47 -1.62 -12.09
N GLU A 405 29.92 -2.08 -13.22
CA GLU A 405 28.65 -2.82 -13.26
C GLU A 405 28.78 -4.21 -12.62
N LEU A 406 30.00 -4.78 -12.57
CA LEU A 406 30.29 -6.04 -11.89
C LEU A 406 30.26 -5.93 -10.36
N LEU A 407 30.53 -4.76 -9.78
CA LEU A 407 30.62 -4.52 -8.33
C LEU A 407 29.27 -4.20 -7.65
N LEU A 408 28.22 -3.87 -8.41
CA LEU A 408 26.94 -3.53 -7.83
C LEU A 408 26.30 -4.71 -7.08
N PRO A 409 25.80 -4.52 -5.84
CA PRO A 409 25.08 -5.56 -5.13
C PRO A 409 23.89 -6.09 -5.93
N ALA A 410 23.61 -7.39 -5.79
CA ALA A 410 22.52 -8.04 -6.52
C ALA A 410 21.19 -7.28 -6.41
N HIS A 411 20.79 -6.87 -5.20
CA HIS A 411 19.53 -6.13 -4.98
C HIS A 411 19.44 -4.82 -5.77
N VAL A 412 20.56 -4.08 -5.91
CA VAL A 412 20.63 -2.84 -6.71
C VAL A 412 20.37 -3.13 -8.19
N LYS A 413 20.98 -4.20 -8.72
CA LYS A 413 20.75 -4.64 -10.10
C LYS A 413 19.28 -4.99 -10.35
N ILE A 414 18.62 -5.68 -9.40
CA ILE A 414 17.20 -6.01 -9.51
C ILE A 414 16.35 -4.73 -9.52
N VAL A 415 16.60 -3.82 -8.58
CA VAL A 415 15.85 -2.56 -8.46
C VAL A 415 15.99 -1.72 -9.74
N MET A 416 17.20 -1.55 -10.26
CA MET A 416 17.43 -0.85 -11.54
C MET A 416 16.60 -1.45 -12.69
N ARG A 417 16.56 -2.78 -12.77
CA ARG A 417 15.79 -3.49 -13.79
C ARG A 417 14.28 -3.26 -13.63
N ILE A 418 13.77 -3.31 -12.39
CA ILE A 418 12.36 -3.03 -12.10
C ILE A 418 12.00 -1.59 -12.47
N LEU A 419 12.82 -0.61 -12.09
CA LEU A 419 12.57 0.81 -12.37
C LEU A 419 12.57 1.09 -13.87
N THR A 420 13.45 0.44 -14.62
CA THR A 420 13.52 0.50 -16.09
C THR A 420 12.24 0.00 -16.76
N VAL A 421 11.60 -1.04 -16.22
CA VAL A 421 10.30 -1.51 -16.72
C VAL A 421 9.18 -0.53 -16.33
N ASN A 422 9.21 -0.02 -15.10
CA ASN A 422 8.12 0.80 -14.55
C ASN A 422 8.00 2.18 -15.20
N PHE A 423 9.09 2.87 -15.53
CA PHE A 423 8.95 4.26 -16.01
C PHE A 423 8.21 4.39 -17.36
N LYS A 424 8.17 3.32 -18.16
CA LYS A 424 7.41 3.27 -19.42
C LYS A 424 5.89 3.39 -19.17
N HIS A 425 5.42 2.87 -18.04
CA HIS A 425 4.01 2.93 -17.64
C HIS A 425 3.57 4.31 -17.15
N LEU A 426 4.48 5.26 -16.93
CA LEU A 426 4.11 6.66 -16.72
C LEU A 426 3.37 7.26 -17.92
N ALA A 427 3.57 6.72 -19.12
CA ALA A 427 2.87 7.10 -20.34
C ALA A 427 1.61 6.25 -20.62
N SER A 428 1.24 5.34 -19.71
CA SER A 428 0.04 4.49 -19.88
C SER A 428 -1.23 5.32 -19.92
N THR A 429 -2.24 4.82 -20.64
CA THR A 429 -3.60 5.40 -20.63
C THR A 429 -4.34 5.11 -19.33
N ASP A 430 -3.97 4.07 -18.60
CA ASP A 430 -4.58 3.67 -17.33
C ASP A 430 -3.97 4.44 -16.15
N ASP A 431 -4.81 5.14 -15.39
CA ASP A 431 -4.45 5.88 -14.19
C ASP A 431 -3.83 4.96 -13.11
N ALA A 432 -4.30 3.72 -13.00
CA ALA A 432 -3.82 2.75 -12.02
C ALA A 432 -2.36 2.40 -12.25
N GLU A 433 -2.00 2.09 -13.50
CA GLU A 433 -0.61 1.81 -13.89
C GLU A 433 0.29 3.01 -13.59
N ARG A 434 -0.15 4.23 -13.95
CA ARG A 434 0.61 5.45 -13.68
C ARG A 434 0.85 5.65 -12.19
N ILE A 435 -0.18 5.44 -11.36
CA ILE A 435 -0.08 5.56 -9.90
C ILE A 435 0.90 4.54 -9.32
N ILE A 436 0.77 3.26 -9.70
CA ILE A 436 1.66 2.21 -9.20
C ILE A 436 3.08 2.51 -9.61
N SER A 437 3.33 2.84 -10.88
CA SER A 437 4.68 3.14 -11.36
C SER A 437 5.30 4.35 -10.67
N LEU A 438 4.55 5.42 -10.41
CA LEU A 438 5.04 6.55 -9.61
C LEU A 438 5.45 6.11 -8.20
N CYS A 439 4.66 5.26 -7.55
CA CYS A 439 4.97 4.74 -6.21
C CYS A 439 6.20 3.81 -6.25
N THR A 440 6.28 2.91 -7.23
CA THR A 440 7.42 2.01 -7.44
C THR A 440 8.71 2.80 -7.67
N LEU A 441 8.64 3.85 -8.50
CA LEU A 441 9.77 4.74 -8.75
C LEU A 441 10.21 5.44 -7.47
N ASN A 442 9.26 5.97 -6.70
CA ASN A 442 9.55 6.67 -5.46
C ASN A 442 10.33 5.78 -4.48
N GLU A 443 9.88 4.54 -4.27
CA GLU A 443 10.55 3.60 -3.36
C GLU A 443 11.91 3.14 -3.90
N GLY A 444 11.99 2.79 -5.19
CA GLY A 444 13.23 2.26 -5.74
C GLY A 444 14.32 3.31 -5.85
N ILE A 445 13.98 4.59 -6.07
CA ILE A 445 14.95 5.69 -6.03
C ILE A 445 15.56 5.86 -4.64
N TYR A 446 14.80 5.65 -3.55
CA TYR A 446 15.39 5.62 -2.20
C TYR A 446 16.44 4.52 -2.04
N VAL A 447 16.19 3.32 -2.59
CA VAL A 447 17.18 2.22 -2.55
C VAL A 447 18.47 2.57 -3.30
N LEU A 448 18.38 3.46 -4.30
CA LEU A 448 19.52 3.91 -5.08
C LEU A 448 20.23 5.14 -4.49
N GLN A 449 19.87 5.59 -3.29
CA GLN A 449 20.41 6.85 -2.73
C GLN A 449 21.94 6.87 -2.59
N SER A 450 22.55 5.71 -2.30
CA SER A 450 24.00 5.56 -2.16
C SER A 450 24.73 5.28 -3.48
N TYR A 451 23.99 5.16 -4.60
CA TYR A 451 24.51 4.74 -5.91
C TYR A 451 24.27 5.81 -6.97
N GLU A 452 24.89 6.98 -6.77
CA GLU A 452 24.64 8.19 -7.59
C GLU A 452 24.88 7.96 -9.09
N ASN A 453 25.93 7.23 -9.47
CA ASN A 453 26.25 6.87 -10.86
C ASN A 453 25.08 6.16 -11.56
N GLN A 454 24.24 5.44 -10.82
CA GLN A 454 23.09 4.71 -11.37
C GLN A 454 21.79 5.49 -11.21
N LEU A 455 21.68 6.25 -10.12
CA LEU A 455 20.53 7.10 -9.84
C LEU A 455 20.36 8.21 -10.89
N LEU A 456 21.39 9.02 -11.16
CA LEU A 456 21.23 10.22 -12.01
C LEU A 456 20.85 9.90 -13.46
N PRO A 457 21.46 8.90 -14.15
CA PRO A 457 21.02 8.51 -15.49
C PRO A 457 19.58 7.99 -15.50
N LEU A 458 19.18 7.25 -14.46
CA LEU A 458 17.80 6.80 -14.32
C LEU A 458 16.84 7.98 -14.16
N VAL A 459 17.17 8.96 -13.33
CA VAL A 459 16.39 10.21 -13.17
C VAL A 459 16.25 10.95 -14.51
N HIS A 460 17.33 11.03 -15.29
CA HIS A 460 17.29 11.62 -16.63
C HIS A 460 16.27 10.92 -17.54
N ASN A 461 16.30 9.59 -17.57
CA ASN A 461 15.42 8.75 -18.40
C ASN A 461 13.94 8.85 -17.99
N ILE A 462 13.66 8.94 -16.68
CA ILE A 462 12.30 9.06 -16.14
C ILE A 462 11.68 10.43 -16.45
N TRP A 463 12.50 11.48 -16.52
CA TRP A 463 12.05 12.88 -16.45
C TRP A 463 10.97 13.26 -17.47
N PHE A 464 11.13 12.84 -18.73
CA PHE A 464 10.22 13.22 -19.80
C PHE A 464 8.78 12.77 -19.51
N ASN A 465 8.59 11.47 -19.21
CA ASN A 465 7.26 10.93 -18.90
C ASN A 465 6.73 11.40 -17.54
N PHE A 466 7.64 11.63 -16.59
CA PHE A 466 7.31 12.14 -15.25
C PHE A 466 6.72 13.55 -15.28
N THR A 467 7.32 14.44 -16.06
CA THR A 467 6.90 15.85 -16.18
C THR A 467 5.46 16.00 -16.68
N GLU A 468 5.01 15.10 -17.55
CA GLU A 468 3.64 15.09 -18.06
C GLU A 468 2.60 14.68 -17.02
N ARG A 469 3.01 14.04 -15.92
CA ARG A 469 2.10 13.65 -14.83
C ARG A 469 1.56 14.83 -14.02
N PHE A 470 2.22 15.99 -14.07
CA PHE A 470 1.71 17.21 -13.44
C PHE A 470 0.58 17.89 -14.22
N SER A 471 0.35 17.47 -15.46
CA SER A 471 -0.78 17.90 -16.30
C SER A 471 -1.93 16.88 -16.34
N ASP A 472 -1.86 15.84 -15.50
CA ASP A 472 -2.83 14.74 -15.51
C ASP A 472 -4.21 15.21 -15.01
N ARG A 473 -5.27 14.61 -15.56
CA ARG A 473 -6.67 14.92 -15.15
C ARG A 473 -6.97 14.36 -13.77
N ASN A 474 -6.33 13.27 -13.39
CA ASN A 474 -6.56 12.62 -12.11
C ASN A 474 -5.65 13.23 -11.02
N PRO A 475 -6.20 13.92 -10.02
CA PRO A 475 -5.41 14.54 -8.94
C PRO A 475 -4.60 13.53 -8.12
N ALA A 476 -5.02 12.25 -8.09
CA ALA A 476 -4.24 11.19 -7.44
C ALA A 476 -2.91 10.95 -8.17
N VAL A 477 -2.88 10.99 -9.51
CA VAL A 477 -1.63 10.86 -10.28
C VAL A 477 -0.71 12.03 -9.97
N VAL A 478 -1.23 13.26 -10.00
CA VAL A 478 -0.47 14.48 -9.66
C VAL A 478 0.08 14.39 -8.22
N SER A 479 -0.71 13.85 -7.28
CA SER A 479 -0.28 13.66 -5.89
C SER A 479 0.90 12.69 -5.74
N ASN A 480 0.88 11.57 -6.47
CA ASN A 480 2.00 10.62 -6.44
C ASN A 480 3.22 11.16 -7.21
N ALA A 481 3.00 11.97 -8.26
CA ALA A 481 4.09 12.65 -8.95
C ALA A 481 4.76 13.69 -8.05
N PHE A 482 3.98 14.38 -7.22
CA PHE A 482 4.53 15.29 -6.22
C PHE A 482 5.34 14.57 -5.14
N ASP A 483 4.92 13.38 -4.68
CA ASP A 483 5.74 12.55 -3.77
C ASP A 483 7.09 12.23 -4.39
N LEU A 484 7.09 11.77 -5.64
CA LEU A 484 8.31 11.46 -6.37
C LEU A 484 9.18 12.71 -6.58
N LEU A 485 8.60 13.89 -6.82
CA LEU A 485 9.35 15.15 -6.92
C LEU A 485 10.08 15.50 -5.63
N LEU A 486 9.43 15.31 -4.47
CA LEU A 486 10.04 15.58 -3.17
C LEU A 486 11.27 14.68 -2.96
N THR A 487 11.12 13.39 -3.24
CA THR A 487 12.20 12.40 -3.16
C THR A 487 13.34 12.72 -4.14
N LEU A 488 13.01 13.02 -5.40
CA LEU A 488 14.01 13.40 -6.39
C LEU A 488 14.73 14.70 -6.00
N GLY A 489 14.01 15.68 -5.45
CA GLY A 489 14.61 16.92 -4.94
C GLY A 489 15.60 16.64 -3.82
N ARG A 490 15.25 15.73 -2.89
CA ARG A 490 16.12 15.34 -1.78
C ARG A 490 17.40 14.64 -2.24
N LEU A 491 17.28 13.71 -3.19
CA LEU A 491 18.37 12.82 -3.58
C LEU A 491 19.19 13.32 -4.78
N ALA A 492 18.56 13.88 -5.80
CA ALA A 492 19.23 14.37 -7.01
C ALA A 492 19.55 15.88 -6.98
N LYS A 493 18.96 16.65 -6.05
CA LYS A 493 19.26 18.06 -5.76
C LYS A 493 19.41 18.93 -7.02
N ASP A 494 20.60 19.49 -7.25
CA ASP A 494 20.90 20.42 -8.33
C ASP A 494 20.71 19.81 -9.72
N PHE A 495 20.83 18.48 -9.87
CA PHE A 495 20.67 17.78 -11.15
C PHE A 495 19.28 18.01 -11.76
N ILE A 496 18.24 18.05 -10.93
CA ILE A 496 16.86 18.27 -11.39
C ILE A 496 16.40 19.71 -11.26
N ARG A 497 17.22 20.61 -10.72
CA ARG A 497 16.79 21.95 -10.29
C ARG A 497 16.17 22.75 -11.42
N ASN A 498 16.93 23.02 -12.49
CA ASN A 498 16.44 23.86 -13.60
C ASN A 498 15.22 23.23 -14.26
N ARG A 499 15.27 21.92 -14.53
CA ARG A 499 14.14 21.20 -15.13
C ARG A 499 12.89 21.25 -14.25
N SER A 500 13.04 21.15 -12.92
CA SER A 500 11.90 21.26 -11.99
C SER A 500 11.27 22.65 -12.02
N LEU A 501 12.12 23.69 -12.01
CA LEU A 501 11.72 25.09 -12.04
C LEU A 501 11.00 25.44 -13.34
N ASP A 502 11.47 24.92 -14.46
CA ASP A 502 10.97 25.26 -15.80
C ASP A 502 9.77 24.39 -16.20
N ASP A 503 9.83 23.08 -15.98
CA ASP A 503 8.88 22.13 -16.55
C ASP A 503 7.75 21.70 -15.60
N VAL A 504 8.01 21.70 -14.27
CA VAL A 504 7.16 21.05 -13.27
C VAL A 504 6.42 22.05 -12.37
N LEU A 505 7.16 22.95 -11.72
CA LEU A 505 6.58 23.89 -10.76
C LEU A 505 5.50 24.81 -11.36
N PRO A 506 5.64 25.34 -12.60
CA PRO A 506 4.60 26.17 -13.20
C PRO A 506 3.27 25.41 -13.35
N LYS A 507 3.33 24.13 -13.74
CA LYS A 507 2.15 23.25 -13.86
C LYS A 507 1.53 23.00 -12.49
N LEU A 508 2.35 22.69 -11.49
CA LEU A 508 1.89 22.43 -10.12
C LEU A 508 1.25 23.67 -9.47
N TYR A 509 1.86 24.85 -9.62
CA TYR A 509 1.30 26.10 -9.09
C TYR A 509 0.00 26.45 -9.79
N LYS A 510 -0.07 26.30 -11.11
CA LYS A 510 -1.30 26.50 -11.87
C LYS A 510 -2.42 25.60 -11.34
N PHE A 511 -2.15 24.30 -11.17
CA PHE A 511 -3.12 23.37 -10.58
C PHE A 511 -3.59 23.83 -9.19
N MET A 512 -2.65 24.19 -8.31
CA MET A 512 -2.96 24.66 -6.95
C MET A 512 -3.78 25.95 -6.93
N ILE A 513 -3.50 26.89 -7.84
CA ILE A 513 -4.24 28.15 -7.99
C ILE A 513 -5.63 27.90 -8.56
N GLU A 514 -5.81 27.01 -9.53
CA GLU A 514 -7.12 26.72 -10.13
C GLU A 514 -8.06 26.01 -9.14
N HIS A 515 -7.52 25.26 -8.18
CA HIS A 515 -8.30 24.41 -7.28
C HIS A 515 -8.39 24.91 -5.83
N TRP A 516 -7.95 26.13 -5.51
CA TRP A 516 -7.87 26.64 -4.13
C TRP A 516 -9.20 26.59 -3.34
N ASN A 517 -10.33 26.69 -4.04
CA ASN A 517 -11.69 26.62 -3.51
C ASN A 517 -12.46 25.39 -3.99
N ALA A 518 -11.77 24.29 -4.32
CA ALA A 518 -12.40 23.04 -4.74
C ALA A 518 -13.48 22.60 -3.72
N ASP A 519 -14.51 21.91 -4.22
CA ASP A 519 -15.64 21.43 -3.41
C ASP A 519 -15.20 20.31 -2.43
N ALA A 520 -15.88 20.20 -1.28
CA ALA A 520 -15.62 19.20 -0.25
C ALA A 520 -15.65 17.76 -0.78
N SER A 521 -16.43 17.52 -1.84
CA SER A 521 -16.49 16.26 -2.57
C SER A 521 -15.18 15.88 -3.30
N ALA A 522 -14.32 16.84 -3.63
CA ALA A 522 -13.06 16.63 -4.34
C ALA A 522 -11.93 16.12 -3.42
N HIS A 523 -12.11 14.90 -2.88
CA HIS A 523 -11.21 14.33 -1.86
C HIS A 523 -9.75 14.20 -2.31
N GLN A 524 -9.50 13.82 -3.57
CA GLN A 524 -8.12 13.66 -4.08
C GLN A 524 -7.42 15.01 -4.27
N VAL A 525 -8.16 16.04 -4.69
CA VAL A 525 -7.65 17.42 -4.76
C VAL A 525 -7.28 17.89 -3.36
N TYR A 526 -8.19 17.70 -2.39
CA TYR A 526 -7.93 18.04 -1.00
C TYR A 526 -6.67 17.35 -0.46
N LYS A 527 -6.49 16.04 -0.71
CA LYS A 527 -5.27 15.31 -0.31
C LYS A 527 -4.00 15.92 -0.90
N LEU A 528 -3.98 16.24 -2.20
CA LEU A 528 -2.85 16.91 -2.84
C LEU A 528 -2.59 18.29 -2.25
N GLN A 529 -3.63 19.09 -1.99
CA GLN A 529 -3.48 20.41 -1.37
C GLN A 529 -2.84 20.33 0.02
N CYS A 530 -3.30 19.39 0.83
CA CYS A 530 -2.75 19.15 2.16
C CYS A 530 -1.27 18.79 2.07
N LYS A 531 -0.93 17.84 1.18
CA LYS A 531 0.43 17.39 0.95
C LYS A 531 1.34 18.52 0.46
N PHE A 532 0.91 19.28 -0.54
CA PHE A 532 1.64 20.46 -1.03
C PHE A 532 1.95 21.43 0.11
N LEU A 533 0.95 21.84 0.90
CA LEU A 533 1.12 22.77 2.01
C LEU A 533 1.93 22.18 3.18
N THR A 534 2.14 20.87 3.22
CA THR A 534 2.91 20.22 4.29
C THR A 534 4.39 20.06 3.91
N SER A 535 4.69 19.95 2.62
CA SER A 535 6.03 19.52 2.15
C SER A 535 6.69 20.46 1.13
N ILE A 536 6.01 21.49 0.63
CA ILE A 536 6.60 22.39 -0.37
C ILE A 536 7.83 23.15 0.17
N ASP A 537 7.92 23.40 1.48
CA ASP A 537 9.10 24.00 2.12
C ASP A 537 10.34 23.11 2.05
N GLU A 538 10.17 21.79 2.05
CA GLU A 538 11.27 20.87 1.82
C GLU A 538 11.83 21.03 0.40
N LEU A 539 10.96 21.12 -0.60
CA LEU A 539 11.38 21.27 -2.00
C LEU A 539 12.13 22.59 -2.24
N VAL A 540 11.66 23.68 -1.62
CA VAL A 540 12.33 24.99 -1.65
C VAL A 540 13.76 24.89 -1.12
N ARG A 541 13.96 24.14 -0.02
CA ARG A 541 15.29 23.92 0.57
C ARG A 541 16.15 23.02 -0.31
N ASN A 542 15.62 21.89 -0.75
CA ASN A 542 16.37 20.88 -1.48
C ASN A 542 16.82 21.37 -2.88
N LEU A 543 16.05 22.25 -3.51
CA LEU A 543 16.36 22.81 -4.84
C LEU A 543 16.96 24.23 -4.78
N ASN A 544 17.28 24.75 -3.60
CA ASN A 544 17.91 26.06 -3.42
C ASN A 544 17.21 27.18 -4.23
N PHE A 545 15.95 27.45 -3.90
CA PHE A 545 15.17 28.48 -4.60
C PHE A 545 15.77 29.87 -4.36
N ASN A 546 15.83 30.67 -5.43
CA ASN A 546 16.16 32.10 -5.31
C ASN A 546 14.93 32.92 -4.84
N GLU A 547 15.13 34.22 -4.64
CA GLU A 547 14.08 35.11 -4.12
C GLU A 547 12.83 35.16 -5.01
N GLN A 548 12.99 35.16 -6.34
CA GLN A 548 11.85 35.20 -7.29
C GLN A 548 11.04 33.89 -7.27
N GLN A 549 11.74 32.76 -7.19
CA GLN A 549 11.13 31.43 -7.12
C GLN A 549 10.40 31.24 -5.79
N LEU A 550 11.01 31.70 -4.70
CA LEU A 550 10.40 31.70 -3.38
C LEU A 550 9.15 32.59 -3.34
N ASP A 551 9.20 33.80 -3.90
CA ASP A 551 8.05 34.70 -3.97
C ASP A 551 6.85 34.07 -4.70
N SER A 552 7.12 33.34 -5.77
CA SER A 552 6.11 32.60 -6.54
C SER A 552 5.40 31.53 -5.69
N VAL A 553 6.16 30.74 -4.92
CA VAL A 553 5.58 29.74 -4.00
C VAL A 553 4.75 30.43 -2.92
N LEU A 554 5.29 31.48 -2.31
CA LEU A 554 4.64 32.19 -1.22
C LEU A 554 3.32 32.83 -1.67
N GLU A 555 3.21 33.27 -2.92
CA GLU A 555 1.94 33.77 -3.48
C GLU A 555 0.87 32.66 -3.51
N VAL A 556 1.23 31.44 -3.91
CA VAL A 556 0.31 30.29 -3.88
C VAL A 556 -0.09 29.96 -2.44
N VAL A 557 0.87 29.85 -1.51
CA VAL A 557 0.56 29.54 -0.10
C VAL A 557 -0.31 30.63 0.52
N ARG A 558 -0.05 31.90 0.20
CA ARG A 558 -0.82 33.05 0.66
C ARG A 558 -2.27 33.00 0.18
N LEU A 559 -2.52 32.57 -1.06
CA LEU A 559 -3.88 32.38 -1.58
C LEU A 559 -4.70 31.44 -0.69
N TYR A 560 -4.10 30.32 -0.27
CA TYR A 560 -4.75 29.36 0.63
C TYR A 560 -4.94 29.93 2.04
N TRP A 561 -3.96 30.68 2.55
CA TRP A 561 -4.07 31.29 3.88
C TRP A 561 -5.14 32.40 3.94
N GLU A 562 -5.22 33.26 2.94
CA GLU A 562 -6.13 34.41 2.94
C GLU A 562 -7.56 34.04 2.50
N LYS A 563 -7.69 33.29 1.40
CA LYS A 563 -8.99 33.10 0.73
C LYS A 563 -9.68 31.78 1.07
N CYS A 564 -8.94 30.72 1.43
CA CYS A 564 -9.55 29.39 1.60
C CYS A 564 -10.58 29.36 2.74
N GLU A 565 -11.78 28.86 2.44
CA GLU A 565 -12.86 28.71 3.41
C GLU A 565 -12.65 27.52 4.36
N ARG A 566 -11.86 26.52 3.93
CA ARG A 566 -11.57 25.33 4.74
C ARG A 566 -10.53 25.63 5.80
N ARG A 567 -10.96 25.55 7.07
CA ARG A 567 -10.11 25.82 8.25
C ARG A 567 -8.82 24.98 8.27
N GLU A 568 -8.90 23.71 7.88
CA GLU A 568 -7.74 22.80 7.88
C GLU A 568 -6.67 23.20 6.85
N LEU A 569 -7.07 23.58 5.63
CA LEU A 569 -6.13 24.04 4.61
C LEU A 569 -5.52 25.39 4.98
N LYS A 570 -6.32 26.29 5.55
CA LYS A 570 -5.85 27.58 6.05
C LYS A 570 -4.82 27.42 7.17
N LYS A 571 -5.05 26.47 8.09
CA LYS A 571 -4.10 26.11 9.15
C LYS A 571 -2.80 25.56 8.56
N ARG A 572 -2.87 24.57 7.66
CA ARG A 572 -1.68 24.01 6.99
C ARG A 572 -0.90 25.08 6.20
N ALA A 573 -1.58 26.03 5.57
CA ALA A 573 -0.94 27.15 4.90
C ALA A 573 -0.21 28.09 5.88
N ALA A 574 -0.79 28.35 7.05
CA ALA A 574 -0.12 29.11 8.10
C ALA A 574 1.12 28.39 8.64
N GLU A 575 1.01 27.08 8.91
CA GLU A 575 2.15 26.24 9.32
C GLU A 575 3.23 26.20 8.23
N CYS A 576 2.85 26.13 6.96
CA CYS A 576 3.77 26.22 5.83
C CYS A 576 4.52 27.55 5.80
N MET A 577 3.82 28.67 5.99
CA MET A 577 4.45 30.00 6.07
C MET A 577 5.44 30.09 7.23
N GLN A 578 5.13 29.47 8.37
CA GLN A 578 6.04 29.41 9.51
C GLN A 578 7.30 28.60 9.19
N ARG A 579 7.17 27.46 8.50
CA ARG A 579 8.33 26.69 8.05
C ARG A 579 9.15 27.44 7.00
N MET A 580 8.52 28.13 6.04
CA MET A 580 9.21 28.97 5.06
C MET A 580 9.97 30.14 5.70
N ARG A 581 9.51 30.65 6.85
CA ARG A 581 10.18 31.73 7.58
C ARG A 581 11.57 31.33 8.07
N THR A 582 11.81 30.04 8.34
CA THR A 582 13.14 29.55 8.72
C THR A 582 14.11 29.55 7.54
N ILE A 583 13.59 29.51 6.31
CA ILE A 583 14.39 29.56 5.06
C ILE A 583 14.71 31.02 4.72
N ASN A 584 13.70 31.88 4.62
CA ASN A 584 13.91 33.31 4.38
C ASN A 584 12.84 34.15 5.10
N SER A 585 13.21 34.67 6.26
CA SER A 585 12.29 35.44 7.11
C SER A 585 11.82 36.76 6.48
N LEU A 586 12.68 37.40 5.67
CA LEU A 586 12.37 38.68 5.04
C LEU A 586 11.35 38.51 3.91
N ALA A 587 11.52 37.49 3.06
CA ALA A 587 10.59 37.19 1.98
C ALA A 587 9.17 36.92 2.51
N VAL A 588 9.05 36.10 3.57
CA VAL A 588 7.76 35.83 4.21
C VAL A 588 7.17 37.09 4.84
N PHE A 589 7.99 37.91 5.50
CA PHE A 589 7.54 39.18 6.09
C PHE A 589 7.03 40.17 5.03
N LEU A 590 7.73 40.31 3.91
CA LEU A 590 7.32 41.18 2.81
C LEU A 590 5.99 40.74 2.19
N LYS A 591 5.76 39.42 2.10
CA LYS A 591 4.54 38.87 1.50
C LYS A 591 3.31 38.94 2.41
N CYS A 592 3.48 38.71 3.71
CA CYS A 592 2.39 38.67 4.69
C CYS A 592 2.17 40.00 5.44
N GLY A 593 3.14 40.92 5.40
CA GLY A 593 3.17 42.15 6.19
C GLY A 593 3.21 41.89 7.71
N CYS A 594 2.82 42.88 8.52
CA CYS A 594 2.72 42.76 9.98
C CYS A 594 1.56 41.87 10.48
N LYS A 595 0.81 41.19 9.59
CA LYS A 595 -0.15 40.17 10.02
C LYS A 595 0.64 38.98 10.51
N VAL A 596 0.93 38.98 11.80
CA VAL A 596 1.66 37.90 12.45
C VAL A 596 0.89 36.60 12.19
N VAL A 597 1.59 35.58 11.66
CA VAL A 597 1.09 34.21 11.43
C VAL A 597 0.82 33.47 12.77
N LEU A 598 0.47 34.21 13.83
CA LEU A 598 0.17 33.67 15.15
C LEU A 598 -1.34 33.64 15.34
N GLN A 599 -1.94 32.51 14.95
CA GLN A 599 -2.97 31.79 15.70
C GLN A 599 -3.32 30.46 15.03
#